data_AF-A0A7S2EW94-F1
#
_entry.id   AF-A0A7S2EW94-F1
#
_cell.length_a   1.000
_cell.length_b   1.000
_cell.length_c   1.000
_cell.angle_alpha   90.00
_cell.angle_beta   90.00
_cell.angle_gamma   90.00
#
_symmetry.space_group_name_H-M   'P 1'
#
loop_
_entity.id
_entity.type
_entity.pdbx_description
1 polymer ?
#
loop_
_entity_poly.entity_id
_entity_poly.type
_entity_poly.pdbx_seq_one_letter_code
_entity_poly.pdbx_strand_id
1 'polypeptide(L)'
;MVSVVARAVVLSMAASAVVGFAPSGFRPSRASVGNTPTSLNMGLGDSLKSFLGLGGQVYPEPCVMGDESIMSKKAHGTSETPVQENLRWEADRETADRICNFNRHYAEYRGYWTSTTFVKEAKEEYDETGEIKFYDSNTGKPLFVAPKGRTFKEFIEESLSHGWPSFRDEEVIWDNVRCLQDGEAVSADGTHLGHNLPDATGSRYCINLVSVAGKPGKEG
;
A
#
# COMPACT_ATOMS: atom_id res chain seq x y z
N MET A 1 -32.13 -47.09 22.76
CA MET A 1 -31.26 -48.03 22.03
C MET A 1 -30.20 -47.21 21.31
N VAL A 2 -28.98 -47.13 21.88
CA VAL A 2 -27.72 -47.73 21.35
C VAL A 2 -27.27 -47.04 20.05
N SER A 3 -26.07 -46.46 19.85
CA SER A 3 -24.81 -46.43 20.60
C SER A 3 -23.99 -45.21 20.19
N VAL A 4 -23.24 -44.70 21.16
CA VAL A 4 -22.01 -43.90 21.02
C VAL A 4 -20.94 -44.72 20.30
N VAL A 5 -20.14 -44.11 19.41
CA VAL A 5 -18.72 -44.46 19.24
C VAL A 5 -17.93 -43.21 18.84
N ALA A 6 -17.24 -42.63 19.83
CA ALA A 6 -16.07 -41.79 19.62
C ALA A 6 -14.85 -42.70 19.36
N ARG A 7 -13.94 -42.28 18.48
CA ARG A 7 -12.58 -42.83 18.44
C ARG A 7 -11.58 -41.69 18.29
N ALA A 8 -10.88 -41.44 19.40
CA ALA A 8 -9.63 -40.71 19.48
C ALA A 8 -8.43 -41.69 19.46
N VAL A 9 -7.23 -41.10 19.58
CA VAL A 9 -5.91 -41.72 19.83
C VAL A 9 -5.27 -42.25 18.52
N VAL A 10 -4.03 -41.92 18.12
CA VAL A 10 -2.78 -41.89 18.90
C VAL A 10 -1.76 -40.90 18.32
N LEU A 11 -1.18 -40.10 19.22
CA LEU A 11 0.05 -39.33 19.07
C LEU A 11 1.26 -40.28 19.24
N SER A 12 2.23 -40.25 18.33
CA SER A 12 3.53 -40.91 18.54
C SER A 12 4.66 -39.91 18.29
N MET A 13 5.28 -39.49 19.38
CA MET A 13 6.62 -38.90 19.40
C MET A 13 7.65 -40.03 19.52
N ALA A 14 8.73 -39.96 18.75
CA ALA A 14 9.99 -40.62 19.07
C ALA A 14 11.14 -39.68 18.71
N ALA A 15 12.01 -39.48 19.69
CA ALA A 15 13.17 -38.59 19.65
C ALA A 15 14.47 -39.38 19.49
N SER A 16 15.47 -38.66 18.97
CA SER A 16 16.92 -38.78 19.21
C SER A 16 17.71 -39.93 18.57
N ALA A 17 18.66 -39.55 17.72
CA ALA A 17 20.05 -39.99 17.83
C ALA A 17 21.00 -38.89 17.35
N VAL A 18 21.85 -38.44 18.27
CA VAL A 18 22.94 -37.49 18.06
C VAL A 18 24.20 -38.30 17.78
N VAL A 19 24.91 -38.02 16.68
CA VAL A 19 26.31 -38.44 16.51
C VAL A 19 27.07 -37.25 15.92
N GLY A 20 28.08 -36.79 16.65
CA GLY A 20 29.02 -35.77 16.23
C GLY A 20 30.41 -36.34 15.96
N PHE A 21 31.18 -35.60 15.15
CA PHE A 21 32.66 -35.47 14.99
C PHE A 21 32.90 -35.04 13.53
N ALA A 22 33.78 -34.14 13.11
CA ALA A 22 34.69 -33.14 13.67
C ALA A 22 35.17 -32.27 12.47
N PRO A 23 35.93 -31.17 12.65
CA PRO A 23 36.00 -30.07 11.70
C PRO A 23 37.09 -30.25 10.64
N SER A 24 36.82 -29.80 9.41
CA SER A 24 37.86 -29.53 8.42
C SER A 24 37.66 -28.12 7.85
N GLY A 25 38.72 -27.33 7.97
CA GLY A 25 38.71 -25.91 7.67
C GLY A 25 38.49 -25.61 6.20
N PHE A 26 37.64 -24.61 5.95
CA PHE A 26 37.59 -23.94 4.67
C PHE A 26 37.70 -22.43 4.91
N ARG A 27 38.67 -21.82 4.25
CA ARG A 27 39.05 -20.41 4.33
C ARG A 27 38.00 -19.54 3.64
N PRO A 28 37.65 -18.35 4.14
CA PRO A 28 36.85 -17.41 3.37
C PRO A 28 37.75 -16.67 2.38
N SER A 29 37.59 -16.93 1.09
CA SER A 29 38.02 -16.02 0.03
C SER A 29 37.05 -14.85 -0.01
N ARG A 30 37.58 -13.67 0.32
CA ARG A 30 36.93 -12.36 0.21
C ARG A 30 36.67 -12.05 -1.26
N ALA A 31 35.46 -12.37 -1.77
CA ALA A 31 34.99 -11.88 -3.05
C ALA A 31 34.26 -10.55 -2.81
N SER A 32 34.95 -9.46 -3.17
CA SER A 32 34.37 -8.13 -3.33
C SER A 32 33.35 -8.18 -4.47
N VAL A 33 32.06 -8.31 -4.15
CA VAL A 33 30.99 -8.04 -5.10
C VAL A 33 30.95 -6.53 -5.27
N GLY A 34 31.42 -6.07 -6.44
CA GLY A 34 31.35 -4.68 -6.83
C GLY A 34 29.89 -4.24 -6.86
N ASN A 35 29.55 -3.26 -6.01
CA ASN A 35 28.45 -2.36 -6.29
C ASN A 35 28.72 -1.78 -7.68
N THR A 36 27.93 -2.20 -8.67
CA THR A 36 27.82 -1.45 -9.91
C THR A 36 26.64 -0.51 -9.66
N PRO A 37 26.86 0.77 -9.28
CA PRO A 37 25.77 1.72 -9.31
C PRO A 37 25.37 1.85 -10.79
N THR A 38 24.14 1.46 -11.10
CA THR A 38 23.47 1.90 -12.31
C THR A 38 23.69 3.40 -12.40
N SER A 39 24.35 3.84 -13.45
CA SER A 39 24.69 5.25 -13.67
C SER A 39 23.39 6.04 -13.75
N LEU A 40 23.01 6.69 -12.65
CA LEU A 40 22.10 7.82 -12.71
C LEU A 40 22.82 8.88 -13.53
N ASN A 41 22.36 9.07 -14.77
CA ASN A 41 22.77 10.17 -15.62
C ASN A 41 22.14 11.46 -15.04
N MET A 42 22.60 11.88 -13.85
CA MET A 42 22.21 13.16 -13.27
C MET A 42 23.00 14.22 -14.04
N GLY A 43 22.30 14.91 -14.94
CA GLY A 43 22.88 16.07 -15.60
C GLY A 43 23.32 17.10 -14.56
N LEU A 44 24.38 17.86 -14.87
CA LEU A 44 24.92 18.91 -14.00
C LEU A 44 23.85 19.89 -13.47
N GLY A 45 22.76 20.07 -14.22
CA GLY A 45 21.59 20.87 -13.83
C GLY A 45 20.71 20.25 -12.74
N ASP A 46 20.57 18.92 -12.70
CA ASP A 46 19.77 18.22 -11.68
C ASP A 46 20.49 18.16 -10.35
N SER A 47 21.82 18.01 -10.38
CA SER A 47 22.67 18.11 -9.19
C SER A 47 22.66 19.52 -8.58
N LEU A 48 22.62 20.58 -9.40
CA LEU A 48 22.52 21.97 -8.94
C LEU A 48 21.15 22.30 -8.34
N LYS A 49 20.05 21.80 -8.91
CA LYS A 49 18.71 21.97 -8.34
C LYS A 49 18.55 21.23 -7.01
N SER A 50 19.07 20.00 -6.92
CA SER A 50 19.09 19.23 -5.68
C SER A 50 19.95 19.92 -4.61
N PHE A 51 21.14 20.43 -4.96
CA PHE A 51 22.03 21.14 -4.05
C PHE A 51 21.43 22.46 -3.52
N LEU A 52 20.61 23.15 -4.32
CA LEU A 52 19.96 24.40 -3.94
C LEU A 52 18.60 24.19 -3.24
N GLY A 53 18.16 22.95 -3.02
CA GLY A 53 16.84 22.65 -2.45
C GLY A 53 15.67 23.08 -3.36
N LEU A 54 15.93 23.25 -4.66
CA LEU A 54 14.99 23.70 -5.68
C LEU A 54 14.42 22.53 -6.52
N GLY A 55 14.53 21.29 -6.03
CA GLY A 55 14.01 20.11 -6.71
C GLY A 55 13.39 19.14 -5.70
N GLY A 56 12.07 18.94 -5.81
CA GLY A 56 11.35 17.89 -5.10
C GLY A 56 11.74 16.49 -5.59
N GLN A 57 11.32 15.46 -4.87
CA GLN A 57 11.51 14.08 -5.33
C GLN A 57 10.71 13.87 -6.62
N VAL A 58 11.37 13.28 -7.62
CA VAL A 58 10.71 12.80 -8.83
C VAL A 58 10.77 11.29 -8.77
N TYR A 59 9.60 10.66 -8.84
CA TYR A 59 9.48 9.21 -8.85
C TYR A 59 9.59 8.69 -10.29
N PRO A 60 10.22 7.53 -10.50
CA PRO A 60 10.36 6.95 -11.83
C PRO A 60 8.99 6.55 -12.40
N GLU A 61 8.92 6.44 -13.73
CA GLU A 61 7.75 5.85 -14.41
C GLU A 61 7.43 4.45 -13.84
N PRO A 62 6.14 4.08 -13.74
CA PRO A 62 4.97 4.78 -14.30
C PRO A 62 4.34 5.83 -13.38
N CYS A 63 4.99 6.21 -12.28
CA CYS A 63 4.45 7.22 -11.36
C CYS A 63 4.15 8.54 -12.06
N VAL A 64 2.91 9.03 -11.94
CA VAL A 64 2.48 10.31 -12.50
C VAL A 64 2.54 11.40 -11.43
N MET A 65 3.45 12.36 -11.64
CA MET A 65 3.62 13.50 -10.74
C MET A 65 2.41 14.45 -10.79
N GLY A 66 1.99 14.95 -9.63
CA GLY A 66 0.97 16.00 -9.49
C GLY A 66 1.58 17.34 -9.13
N ASP A 67 0.83 18.41 -9.42
CA ASP A 67 1.15 19.75 -8.92
C ASP A 67 0.60 19.94 -7.50
N GLU A 68 1.31 20.70 -6.67
CA GLU A 68 0.91 21.01 -5.30
C GLU A 68 -0.49 21.66 -5.21
N SER A 69 -0.92 22.38 -6.26
CA SER A 69 -2.24 22.99 -6.34
C SER A 69 -3.41 22.00 -6.31
N ILE A 70 -3.19 20.71 -6.61
CA ILE A 70 -4.20 19.66 -6.45
C ILE A 70 -4.72 19.63 -5.00
N MET A 71 -3.84 19.88 -4.02
CA MET A 71 -4.18 19.87 -2.60
C MET A 71 -4.44 21.27 -2.03
N SER A 72 -4.64 22.27 -2.90
CA SER A 72 -5.07 23.60 -2.46
C SER A 72 -6.45 23.55 -1.82
N LYS A 73 -6.76 24.56 -1.00
CA LYS A 73 -8.04 24.64 -0.30
C LYS A 73 -9.20 24.75 -1.31
N LYS A 74 -10.20 23.89 -1.14
CA LYS A 74 -11.45 23.82 -1.92
C LYS A 74 -12.67 24.03 -1.01
N ALA A 75 -13.86 23.66 -1.47
CA ALA A 75 -15.10 23.80 -0.71
C ALA A 75 -15.12 23.00 0.60
N HIS A 76 -14.46 21.84 0.65
CA HIS A 76 -14.38 20.97 1.84
C HIS A 76 -12.94 20.51 2.07
N GLY A 77 -12.15 21.36 2.74
CA GLY A 77 -10.74 21.07 3.00
C GLY A 77 -9.93 21.13 1.70
N THR A 78 -9.29 20.03 1.32
CA THR A 78 -8.56 19.89 0.04
C THR A 78 -9.43 19.31 -1.09
N SER A 79 -10.68 18.95 -0.83
CA SER A 79 -11.61 18.36 -1.81
C SER A 79 -12.85 19.23 -2.02
N GLU A 80 -13.57 19.03 -3.12
CA GLU A 80 -14.83 19.75 -3.38
C GLU A 80 -16.01 19.24 -2.52
N THR A 81 -16.00 17.96 -2.16
CA THR A 81 -17.06 17.30 -1.41
C THR A 81 -16.50 16.59 -0.17
N PRO A 82 -17.30 16.35 0.88
CA PRO A 82 -16.94 15.44 1.95
C PRO A 82 -16.85 13.99 1.45
N VAL A 83 -16.35 13.11 2.32
CA VAL A 83 -16.44 11.65 2.09
C VAL A 83 -17.90 11.20 1.98
N GLN A 84 -18.14 10.12 1.23
CA GLN A 84 -19.44 9.49 1.07
C GLN A 84 -20.02 9.08 2.44
N GLU A 85 -21.36 9.14 2.56
CA GLU A 85 -22.06 8.77 3.81
C GLU A 85 -21.88 7.30 4.19
N ASN A 86 -21.83 6.41 3.19
CA ASN A 86 -21.74 4.96 3.42
C ASN A 86 -20.47 4.40 2.79
N LEU A 87 -19.38 4.41 3.55
CA LEU A 87 -18.13 3.79 3.13
C LEU A 87 -18.23 2.26 3.18
N ARG A 88 -17.40 1.61 2.36
CA ARG A 88 -17.18 0.17 2.39
C ARG A 88 -16.45 -0.23 3.66
N TRP A 89 -16.50 -1.53 3.93
CA TRP A 89 -15.67 -2.17 4.93
C TRP A 89 -15.87 -1.67 6.36
N GLU A 90 -17.00 -1.04 6.68
CA GLU A 90 -17.22 -0.39 7.99
C GLU A 90 -16.14 0.66 8.34
N ALA A 91 -15.55 1.30 7.32
CA ALA A 91 -14.62 2.39 7.52
C ALA A 91 -15.30 3.58 8.24
N ASP A 92 -14.62 4.14 9.23
CA ASP A 92 -15.13 5.21 10.09
C ASP A 92 -15.17 6.52 9.32
N ARG A 93 -16.39 7.04 9.11
CA ARG A 93 -16.61 8.22 8.27
C ARG A 93 -15.97 9.48 8.86
N GLU A 94 -15.96 9.65 10.18
CA GLU A 94 -15.36 10.84 10.80
C GLU A 94 -13.84 10.85 10.62
N THR A 95 -13.19 9.71 10.86
CA THR A 95 -11.76 9.52 10.57
C THR A 95 -11.48 9.72 9.09
N ALA A 96 -12.30 9.14 8.21
CA ALA A 96 -12.19 9.32 6.77
C ALA A 96 -12.24 10.79 6.38
N ASP A 97 -13.23 11.54 6.84
CA ASP A 97 -13.40 12.95 6.48
C ASP A 97 -12.22 13.80 6.92
N ARG A 98 -11.73 13.58 8.15
CA ARG A 98 -10.55 14.26 8.67
C ARG A 98 -9.29 13.92 7.88
N ILE A 99 -9.05 12.65 7.58
CA ILE A 99 -7.85 12.18 6.89
C ILE A 99 -7.86 12.62 5.43
N CYS A 100 -8.98 12.48 4.72
CA CYS A 100 -9.10 12.78 3.30
C CYS A 100 -8.98 14.27 3.00
N ASN A 101 -9.53 15.14 3.87
CA ASN A 101 -9.81 16.54 3.52
C ASN A 101 -9.04 17.56 4.37
N PHE A 102 -8.69 17.21 5.60
CA PHE A 102 -8.17 18.17 6.60
C PHE A 102 -6.81 17.77 7.18
N ASN A 103 -6.15 16.79 6.58
CA ASN A 103 -4.86 16.30 7.02
C ASN A 103 -4.01 15.89 5.82
N ARG A 104 -2.73 16.31 5.83
CA ARG A 104 -1.75 15.98 4.79
C ARG A 104 -0.45 15.37 5.32
N HIS A 105 -0.33 15.24 6.65
CA HIS A 105 0.90 14.81 7.28
C HIS A 105 0.75 13.51 8.07
N TYR A 106 -0.47 13.17 8.49
CA TYR A 106 -0.74 11.99 9.30
C TYR A 106 -1.52 10.94 8.52
N ALA A 107 -1.58 9.74 9.07
CA ALA A 107 -2.39 8.66 8.56
C ALA A 107 -3.45 8.27 9.61
N GLU A 108 -4.41 7.44 9.23
CA GLU A 108 -5.09 6.57 10.18
C GLU A 108 -4.04 5.73 10.96
N TYR A 109 -4.40 5.22 12.15
CA TYR A 109 -3.43 4.48 12.95
C TYR A 109 -2.99 3.19 12.27
N ARG A 110 -1.73 2.77 12.53
CA ARG A 110 -1.14 1.55 11.98
C ARG A 110 -2.02 0.33 12.27
N GLY A 111 -2.44 -0.37 11.23
CA GLY A 111 -3.26 -1.58 11.34
C GLY A 111 -4.76 -1.32 11.47
N TYR A 112 -5.24 -0.07 11.37
CA TYR A 112 -6.68 0.27 11.40
C TYR A 112 -7.51 -0.65 10.52
N TRP A 113 -7.07 -0.89 9.29
CA TRP A 113 -7.73 -1.77 8.32
C TRP A 113 -8.00 -3.19 8.83
N THR A 114 -7.21 -3.70 9.79
CA THR A 114 -7.39 -5.04 10.37
C THR A 114 -8.53 -5.10 11.40
N SER A 115 -8.99 -3.96 11.91
CA SER A 115 -10.18 -3.86 12.77
C SER A 115 -11.49 -3.64 12.00
N THR A 116 -11.41 -3.55 10.67
CA THR A 116 -12.56 -3.33 9.78
C THR A 116 -12.98 -4.63 9.10
N THR A 117 -14.07 -4.63 8.31
CA THR A 117 -14.47 -5.82 7.54
C THR A 117 -13.68 -6.00 6.24
N PHE A 118 -12.73 -5.10 5.94
CA PHE A 118 -11.96 -5.06 4.68
C PHE A 118 -11.36 -6.41 4.29
N VAL A 119 -10.59 -7.06 5.17
CA VAL A 119 -9.86 -8.29 4.81
C VAL A 119 -10.81 -9.39 4.36
N LYS A 120 -11.96 -9.51 5.03
CA LYS A 120 -12.96 -10.51 4.72
C LYS A 120 -13.65 -10.20 3.39
N GLU A 121 -14.21 -8.99 3.26
CA GLU A 121 -14.96 -8.61 2.06
C GLU A 121 -14.07 -8.51 0.81
N ALA A 122 -12.82 -8.05 0.96
CA ALA A 122 -11.86 -8.02 -0.12
C ALA A 122 -11.44 -9.43 -0.57
N LYS A 123 -11.37 -10.39 0.36
CA LYS A 123 -11.13 -11.79 0.01
C LYS A 123 -12.29 -12.38 -0.79
N GLU A 124 -13.52 -12.06 -0.39
CA GLU A 124 -14.74 -12.46 -1.10
C GLU A 124 -14.76 -11.87 -2.53
N GLU A 125 -14.50 -10.57 -2.70
CA GLU A 125 -14.40 -9.92 -4.02
C GLU A 125 -13.27 -10.52 -4.88
N TYR A 126 -12.11 -10.78 -4.28
CA TYR A 126 -10.99 -11.42 -4.96
C TYR A 126 -11.31 -12.85 -5.41
N ASP A 127 -12.02 -13.64 -4.60
CA ASP A 127 -12.40 -15.00 -4.99
C ASP A 127 -13.40 -15.03 -6.15
N GLU A 128 -14.22 -14.00 -6.27
CA GLU A 128 -15.19 -13.85 -7.35
C GLU A 128 -14.58 -13.30 -8.64
N THR A 129 -13.65 -12.34 -8.53
CA THR A 129 -13.21 -11.53 -9.68
C THR A 129 -11.72 -11.64 -9.99
N GLY A 130 -10.91 -12.12 -9.06
CA GLY A 130 -9.44 -12.17 -9.15
C GLY A 130 -8.75 -10.86 -8.77
N GLU A 131 -9.49 -9.79 -8.47
CA GLU A 131 -8.96 -8.48 -8.08
C GLU A 131 -9.90 -7.76 -7.12
N ILE A 132 -9.46 -6.65 -6.53
CA ILE A 132 -10.24 -5.80 -5.65
C ILE A 132 -10.13 -4.38 -6.16
N LYS A 133 -11.26 -3.71 -6.34
CA LYS A 133 -11.29 -2.31 -6.75
C LYS A 133 -11.40 -1.41 -5.53
N PHE A 134 -10.55 -0.40 -5.48
CA PHE A 134 -10.46 0.58 -4.40
C PHE A 134 -10.92 1.93 -4.94
N TYR A 135 -11.85 2.59 -4.24
CA TYR A 135 -12.48 3.82 -4.74
C TYR A 135 -12.24 4.97 -3.77
N ASP A 136 -12.04 6.16 -4.33
CA ASP A 136 -11.92 7.41 -3.59
C ASP A 136 -13.12 7.59 -2.66
N SER A 137 -12.86 7.74 -1.36
CA SER A 137 -13.92 7.93 -0.36
C SER A 137 -14.72 9.22 -0.55
N ASN A 138 -14.18 10.24 -1.24
CA ASN A 138 -14.91 11.47 -1.56
C ASN A 138 -15.76 11.30 -2.82
N THR A 139 -15.13 10.89 -3.92
CA THR A 139 -15.74 10.96 -5.27
C THR A 139 -16.34 9.64 -5.74
N GLY A 140 -15.85 8.51 -5.21
CA GLY A 140 -16.18 7.18 -5.69
C GLY A 140 -15.49 6.80 -7.01
N LYS A 141 -14.51 7.59 -7.48
CA LYS A 141 -13.69 7.22 -8.65
C LYS A 141 -12.73 6.08 -8.29
N PRO A 142 -12.44 5.16 -9.21
CA PRO A 142 -11.52 4.06 -8.93
C PRO A 142 -10.07 4.58 -8.87
N LEU A 143 -9.37 4.28 -7.78
CA LEU A 143 -7.99 4.72 -7.52
C LEU A 143 -6.98 3.59 -7.67
N PHE A 144 -7.33 2.39 -7.22
CA PHE A 144 -6.45 1.23 -7.29
C PHE A 144 -7.21 -0.04 -7.66
N VAL A 145 -6.49 -0.99 -8.25
CA VAL A 145 -6.95 -2.35 -8.51
C VAL A 145 -5.84 -3.31 -8.10
N ALA A 146 -6.07 -4.08 -7.04
CA ALA A 146 -5.08 -4.97 -6.45
C ALA A 146 -5.70 -6.33 -6.08
N PRO A 147 -4.92 -7.42 -6.04
CA PRO A 147 -3.52 -7.48 -6.41
C PRO A 147 -3.31 -7.53 -7.93
N LYS A 148 -2.15 -7.06 -8.41
CA LYS A 148 -1.66 -7.31 -9.78
C LYS A 148 -0.19 -7.71 -9.73
N GLY A 149 0.20 -8.69 -10.55
CA GLY A 149 1.58 -9.23 -10.53
C GLY A 149 1.94 -10.04 -9.29
N ARG A 150 1.01 -10.18 -8.33
CA ARG A 150 1.14 -10.93 -7.08
C ARG A 150 -0.19 -11.54 -6.65
N THR A 151 -0.15 -12.40 -5.65
CA THR A 151 -1.32 -13.03 -5.04
C THR A 151 -1.99 -12.12 -4.01
N PHE A 152 -3.26 -12.39 -3.70
CA PHE A 152 -3.96 -11.71 -2.60
C PHE A 152 -3.22 -11.86 -1.27
N LYS A 153 -2.63 -13.04 -1.03
CA LYS A 153 -1.85 -13.30 0.18
C LYS A 153 -0.65 -12.36 0.29
N GLU A 154 0.12 -12.20 -0.79
CA GLU A 154 1.29 -11.32 -0.82
C GLU A 154 0.89 -9.85 -0.63
N PHE A 155 -0.23 -9.41 -1.21
CA PHE A 155 -0.78 -8.07 -0.96
C PHE A 155 -1.10 -7.83 0.52
N ILE A 156 -1.77 -8.78 1.17
CA ILE A 156 -2.12 -8.68 2.60
C ILE A 156 -0.88 -8.75 3.49
N GLU A 157 0.07 -9.65 3.21
CA GLU A 157 1.32 -9.78 3.97
C GLU A 157 2.18 -8.52 3.91
N GLU A 158 2.32 -7.92 2.72
CA GLU A 158 3.03 -6.65 2.57
C GLU A 158 2.31 -5.53 3.32
N SER A 159 0.98 -5.45 3.19
CA SER A 159 0.17 -4.46 3.89
C SER A 159 0.27 -4.60 5.41
N LEU A 160 0.37 -5.82 5.95
CA LEU A 160 0.56 -6.07 7.39
C LEU A 160 1.96 -5.65 7.88
N SER A 161 2.98 -5.93 7.07
CA SER A 161 4.37 -5.57 7.36
C SER A 161 4.53 -4.05 7.51
N HIS A 162 3.92 -3.28 6.61
CA HIS A 162 4.00 -1.82 6.64
C HIS A 162 2.92 -1.16 7.49
N GLY A 163 1.80 -1.84 7.71
CA GLY A 163 0.72 -1.42 8.61
C GLY A 163 -0.48 -0.75 7.93
N TRP A 164 -0.41 -0.53 6.62
CA TRP A 164 -1.51 0.01 5.81
C TRP A 164 -1.54 -0.74 4.47
N PRO A 165 -2.71 -0.79 3.78
CA PRO A 165 -2.80 -1.22 2.40
C PRO A 165 -1.65 -0.65 1.55
N SER A 166 -0.83 -1.54 0.99
CA SER A 166 0.39 -1.16 0.28
C SER A 166 0.29 -1.58 -1.18
N PHE A 167 0.27 -0.61 -2.09
CA PHE A 167 0.07 -0.82 -3.52
C PHE A 167 1.38 -0.67 -4.32
N ARG A 168 1.46 -1.38 -5.44
CA ARG A 168 2.55 -1.28 -6.43
C ARG A 168 2.09 -0.52 -7.66
N ASP A 169 3.04 -0.10 -8.48
CA ASP A 169 2.83 0.78 -9.64
C ASP A 169 1.76 0.26 -10.63
N GLU A 170 1.71 -1.05 -10.85
CA GLU A 170 0.75 -1.75 -11.71
C GLU A 170 -0.69 -1.77 -11.15
N GLU A 171 -0.85 -1.51 -9.85
CA GLU A 171 -2.13 -1.49 -9.15
C GLU A 171 -2.75 -0.10 -9.09
N VAL A 172 -2.02 0.95 -9.50
CA VAL A 172 -2.49 2.34 -9.49
C VAL A 172 -3.24 2.70 -10.77
N ILE A 173 -4.40 3.34 -10.64
CA ILE A 173 -5.10 3.97 -11.76
C ILE A 173 -4.60 5.40 -11.90
N TRP A 174 -3.56 5.56 -12.71
CA TRP A 174 -2.87 6.83 -12.93
C TRP A 174 -3.75 7.92 -13.56
N ASP A 175 -4.92 7.61 -14.11
CA ASP A 175 -5.88 8.64 -14.51
C ASP A 175 -6.42 9.42 -13.30
N ASN A 176 -6.53 8.77 -12.13
CA ASN A 176 -7.16 9.32 -10.94
C ASN A 176 -6.20 9.53 -9.75
N VAL A 177 -4.95 9.09 -9.82
CA VAL A 177 -3.95 9.21 -8.74
C VAL A 177 -2.76 10.03 -9.18
N ARG A 178 -2.20 10.84 -8.28
CA ARG A 178 -0.95 11.58 -8.48
C ARG A 178 -0.02 11.39 -7.28
N CYS A 179 1.28 11.52 -7.52
CA CYS A 179 2.28 11.64 -6.46
C CYS A 179 2.85 13.06 -6.45
N LEU A 180 2.89 13.69 -5.29
CA LEU A 180 3.47 15.01 -5.11
C LEU A 180 4.98 14.92 -4.85
N GLN A 181 5.64 16.07 -4.89
CA GLN A 181 7.10 16.18 -4.78
C GLN A 181 7.69 15.68 -3.46
N ASP A 182 6.90 15.65 -2.40
CA ASP A 182 7.27 15.14 -1.07
C ASP A 182 6.91 13.66 -0.88
N GLY A 183 6.35 13.02 -1.91
CA GLY A 183 5.90 11.64 -1.87
C GLY A 183 4.44 11.46 -1.49
N GLU A 184 3.69 12.53 -1.19
CA GLU A 184 2.27 12.39 -0.91
C GLU A 184 1.53 11.79 -2.11
N ALA A 185 0.76 10.73 -1.87
CA ALA A 185 -0.15 10.15 -2.86
C ALA A 185 -1.53 10.76 -2.66
N VAL A 186 -2.11 11.30 -3.73
CA VAL A 186 -3.37 12.04 -3.71
C VAL A 186 -4.28 11.60 -4.85
N SER A 187 -5.60 11.75 -4.69
CA SER A 187 -6.50 11.66 -5.84
C SER A 187 -6.34 12.92 -6.70
N ALA A 188 -6.62 12.81 -7.99
CA ALA A 188 -6.60 13.94 -8.91
C ALA A 188 -7.59 15.05 -8.52
N ASP A 189 -8.60 14.72 -7.70
CA ASP A 189 -9.62 15.66 -7.19
C ASP A 189 -9.24 16.29 -5.83
N GLY A 190 -8.16 15.86 -5.19
CA GLY A 190 -7.62 16.45 -3.96
C GLY A 190 -7.86 15.67 -2.66
N THR A 191 -8.22 14.39 -2.75
CA THR A 191 -8.29 13.49 -1.59
C THR A 191 -6.87 13.11 -1.16
N HIS A 192 -6.52 13.33 0.12
CA HIS A 192 -5.30 12.77 0.69
C HIS A 192 -5.42 11.24 0.81
N LEU A 193 -4.53 10.48 0.15
CA LEU A 193 -4.57 9.02 0.14
C LEU A 193 -3.52 8.42 1.07
N GLY A 194 -2.29 8.93 1.04
CA GLY A 194 -1.17 8.36 1.77
C GLY A 194 0.15 8.84 1.17
N HIS A 195 1.15 7.96 1.11
CA HIS A 195 2.47 8.33 0.57
C HIS A 195 3.10 7.21 -0.26
N ASN A 196 3.81 7.58 -1.34
CA ASN A 196 4.78 6.71 -1.99
C ASN A 196 6.05 6.65 -1.13
N LEU A 197 6.37 5.46 -0.65
CA LEU A 197 7.52 5.18 0.20
C LEU A 197 8.35 4.06 -0.44
N PRO A 198 9.12 4.37 -1.50
CA PRO A 198 9.85 3.36 -2.26
C PRO A 198 10.74 2.49 -1.39
N ASP A 199 10.82 1.22 -1.76
CA ASP A 199 11.69 0.22 -1.13
C ASP A 199 12.63 -0.39 -2.17
N ALA A 200 13.34 -1.46 -1.80
CA ALA A 200 14.28 -2.13 -2.69
C ALA A 200 13.63 -2.73 -3.96
N THR A 201 12.30 -2.84 -4.01
CA THR A 201 11.55 -3.41 -5.13
C THR A 201 10.81 -2.36 -5.98
N GLY A 202 10.91 -1.08 -5.63
CA GLY A 202 10.32 0.02 -6.39
C GLY A 202 9.37 0.87 -5.56
N SER A 203 8.43 1.54 -6.22
CA SER A 203 7.41 2.34 -5.55
C SER A 203 6.54 1.47 -4.63
N ARG A 204 6.13 2.06 -3.51
CA ARG A 204 5.19 1.42 -2.57
C ARG A 204 4.27 2.48 -2.00
N TYR A 205 3.04 2.48 -2.47
CA TYR A 205 2.03 3.43 -2.04
C TYR A 205 1.38 2.91 -0.76
N CYS A 206 1.76 3.50 0.36
CA CYS A 206 1.24 3.20 1.69
C CYS A 206 -0.02 4.08 1.89
N ILE A 207 -1.20 3.48 1.75
CA ILE A 207 -2.46 4.22 1.59
C ILE A 207 -3.39 3.96 2.78
N ASN A 208 -4.01 5.03 3.29
CA ASN A 208 -5.05 4.95 4.31
C ASN A 208 -6.25 4.17 3.78
N LEU A 209 -6.70 3.14 4.50
CA LEU A 209 -7.91 2.40 4.10
C LEU A 209 -9.10 3.34 4.02
N VAL A 210 -9.25 4.26 4.98
CA VAL A 210 -10.37 5.22 4.99
C VAL A 210 -10.43 6.12 3.76
N SER A 211 -9.33 6.33 3.04
CA SER A 211 -9.29 7.16 1.82
C SER A 211 -9.70 6.41 0.55
N VAL A 212 -9.72 5.07 0.62
CA VAL A 212 -10.02 4.18 -0.52
C VAL A 212 -11.22 3.25 -0.27
N ALA A 213 -12.01 3.59 0.74
CA ALA A 213 -13.20 2.86 1.16
C ALA A 213 -14.49 3.42 0.50
N GLY A 214 -14.37 4.24 -0.55
CA GLY A 214 -15.53 4.71 -1.30
C GLY A 214 -16.31 3.57 -1.95
N LYS A 215 -17.56 3.85 -2.28
CA LYS A 215 -18.36 3.06 -3.23
C LYS A 215 -18.23 3.68 -4.62
N PRO A 216 -18.38 2.90 -5.71
CA PRO A 216 -18.35 3.44 -7.05
C PRO A 216 -19.36 4.59 -7.16
N GLY A 217 -18.87 5.76 -7.55
CA GLY A 217 -19.72 6.92 -7.84
C GLY A 217 -20.61 6.63 -9.03
N LYS A 218 -21.75 7.31 -9.13
CA LYS A 218 -22.43 7.39 -10.42
C LYS A 218 -21.50 8.18 -11.34
N GLU A 219 -21.06 7.60 -12.45
CA GLU A 219 -20.31 8.33 -13.47
C GLU A 219 -21.04 9.65 -13.75
N GLY A 220 -20.31 10.76 -13.61
CA GLY A 220 -20.81 12.11 -13.89
C GLY A 220 -20.86 12.38 -15.38
#